data_AF-A0A8J4EFD8-F1
#
_entry.id   AF-A0A8J4EFD8-F1
#
_cell.length_a   1.000
_cell.length_b   1.000
_cell.length_c   1.000
_cell.angle_alpha   90.00
_cell.angle_beta   90.00
_cell.angle_gamma   90.00
#
_symmetry.space_group_name_H-M   'P 1'
#
loop_
_entity.id
_entity.type
_entity.pdbx_description
1 polymer ?
#
loop_
_entity_poly.entity_id
_entity_poly.type
_entity_poly.pdbx_seq_one_letter_code
_entity_poly.pdbx_strand_id
1 'polypeptide(L)'
;MKPLLIAVAVVLLLGVATVLYVRRRRVVNADGAFRCRVRLTAGRCSEWPRLRHRWSRHRLSARWNGDDLVVRRGPLLLVRVTLRGRIRHAGVHQLSALDVAGLGHRPVSIKLDLPDGSRVEVAAMDLDRTSLVGPYLAAALHDLPRAPRRRRRIWEPDS
;
A
#
# COMPACT_ATOMS: atom_id res chain seq x y z
N MET A 1 2.09 48.13 17.56
CA MET A 1 2.51 46.97 18.39
C MET A 1 1.62 45.73 18.24
N LYS A 2 0.28 45.85 18.27
CA LYS A 2 -0.66 44.72 18.07
C LYS A 2 -0.49 43.91 16.77
N PRO A 3 -0.27 44.51 15.58
CA PRO A 3 -0.16 43.72 14.34
C PRO A 3 1.13 42.87 14.29
N LEU A 4 2.20 43.34 14.95
CA LEU A 4 3.47 42.62 15.03
C LEU A 4 3.35 41.39 15.93
N LEU A 5 2.64 41.51 17.07
CA LEU A 5 2.33 40.37 17.94
C LEU A 5 1.45 39.32 17.25
N ILE A 6 0.45 39.75 16.47
CA ILE A 6 -0.40 38.84 15.69
C ILE A 6 0.43 38.10 14.63
N ALA A 7 1.28 38.83 13.88
CA ALA A 7 2.13 38.22 12.87
C ALA A 7 3.09 37.18 13.47
N VAL A 8 3.72 37.50 14.61
CA VAL A 8 4.61 36.56 15.33
C VAL A 8 3.84 35.33 15.80
N ALA A 9 2.64 35.49 16.37
CA ALA A 9 1.81 34.39 16.82
C ALA A 9 1.39 33.46 15.66
N VAL A 10 1.02 34.03 14.50
CA VAL A 10 0.65 33.25 13.31
C VAL A 10 1.84 32.47 12.78
N VAL A 11 3.04 33.07 12.69
CA VAL A 11 4.26 32.39 12.24
C VAL A 11 4.62 31.25 13.19
N LEU A 12 4.52 31.46 14.50
CA LEU A 12 4.75 30.41 15.51
C LEU A 12 3.75 29.26 15.38
N LEU A 13 2.45 29.57 15.23
CA LEU A 13 1.40 28.56 15.03
C LEU A 13 1.63 27.74 13.75
N LEU A 14 1.96 28.39 12.64
CA LEU A 14 2.27 27.72 11.38
C LEU A 14 3.54 26.86 11.48
N GLY A 15 4.57 27.35 12.17
CA GLY A 15 5.81 26.61 12.43
C GLY A 15 5.55 25.34 13.25
N VAL A 16 4.84 25.47 14.38
CA VAL A 16 4.46 24.33 15.24
C VAL A 16 3.58 23.34 14.48
N ALA A 17 2.57 23.82 13.74
CA ALA A 17 1.72 22.97 12.91
C ALA A 17 2.52 22.20 11.87
N THR A 18 3.50 22.84 11.23
CA THR A 18 4.39 22.23 10.24
C THR A 18 5.29 21.16 10.87
N VAL A 19 5.88 21.44 12.03
CA VAL A 19 6.73 20.46 12.74
C VAL A 19 5.91 19.24 13.18
N LEU A 20 4.73 19.47 13.77
CA LEU A 20 3.82 18.39 14.16
C LEU A 20 3.37 17.56 12.96
N TYR A 21 3.09 18.22 11.83
CA TYR A 21 2.73 17.57 10.58
C TYR A 21 3.85 16.68 10.05
N VAL A 22 5.10 17.18 10.03
CA VAL A 22 6.27 16.42 9.58
C VAL A 22 6.57 15.26 10.53
N ARG A 23 6.54 15.47 11.84
CA ARG A 23 6.75 14.40 12.84
C ARG A 23 5.71 13.30 12.71
N ARG A 24 4.41 13.65 12.63
CA ARG A 24 3.34 12.67 12.42
C ARG A 24 3.55 11.88 11.13
N ARG A 25 3.97 12.53 10.04
CA ARG A 25 4.29 11.83 8.79
C ARG A 25 5.47 10.87 8.93
N ARG A 26 6.53 11.25 9.64
CA ARG A 26 7.69 10.37 9.86
C ARG A 26 7.33 9.16 10.71
N VAL A 27 6.58 9.34 11.79
CA VAL A 27 6.14 8.23 12.65
C VAL A 27 5.23 7.28 11.88
N VAL A 28 4.28 7.81 11.10
CA VAL A 28 3.44 6.97 10.24
C VAL A 28 4.28 6.18 9.24
N ASN A 29 5.34 6.76 8.67
CA ASN A 29 6.24 6.03 7.77
C ASN A 29 7.15 5.02 8.49
N ALA A 30 7.39 5.15 9.79
CA ALA A 30 8.23 4.22 10.56
C ALA A 30 7.51 2.91 10.90
N ASP A 31 6.17 2.93 11.00
CA ASP A 31 5.35 1.77 11.41
C ASP A 31 4.91 0.87 10.23
N GLY A 32 5.74 0.74 9.20
CA GLY A 32 5.42 -0.08 8.03
C GLY A 32 4.28 0.46 7.16
N ALA A 33 3.95 1.75 7.27
CA ALA A 33 3.03 2.38 6.32
C ALA A 33 3.73 2.68 4.99
N PHE A 34 2.99 2.47 3.91
CA PHE A 34 3.46 2.70 2.55
C PHE A 34 2.52 3.62 1.79
N ARG A 35 3.01 4.22 0.71
CA ARG A 35 2.15 5.01 -0.18
C ARG A 35 1.44 4.07 -1.14
N CYS A 36 0.14 4.28 -1.33
CA CYS A 36 -0.63 3.41 -2.20
C CYS A 36 -1.63 4.16 -3.09
N ARG A 37 -2.14 3.41 -4.06
CA ARG A 37 -3.33 3.70 -4.85
C ARG A 37 -4.26 2.50 -4.75
N VAL A 38 -5.55 2.76 -4.75
CA VAL A 38 -6.56 1.70 -4.59
C VAL A 38 -7.60 1.83 -5.71
N ARG A 39 -8.06 0.70 -6.24
CA ARG A 39 -9.21 0.63 -7.15
C ARG A 39 -10.08 -0.57 -6.83
N LEU A 40 -11.34 -0.48 -7.21
CA LEU A 40 -12.28 -1.59 -7.20
C LEU A 40 -12.10 -2.40 -8.49
N THR A 41 -12.02 -3.72 -8.40
CA THR A 41 -11.92 -4.59 -9.58
C THR A 41 -13.19 -5.41 -9.80
N ALA A 42 -13.97 -5.69 -8.76
CA ALA A 42 -15.28 -6.33 -8.88
C ALA A 42 -16.18 -6.00 -7.68
N GLY A 43 -17.50 -6.11 -7.88
CA GLY A 43 -18.51 -5.96 -6.83
C GLY A 43 -18.72 -4.51 -6.38
N ARG A 44 -19.27 -4.33 -5.16
CA ARG A 44 -19.37 -3.05 -4.45
C ARG A 44 -18.77 -3.22 -3.07
N CYS A 45 -17.79 -2.38 -2.74
CA CYS A 45 -17.15 -2.42 -1.42
C CYS A 45 -18.01 -1.68 -0.39
N SER A 46 -18.56 -2.43 0.56
CA SER A 46 -19.37 -1.93 1.68
C SER A 46 -18.54 -1.06 2.64
N GLU A 47 -17.29 -1.47 2.89
CA GLU A 47 -16.32 -0.76 3.74
C GLU A 47 -15.85 0.55 3.09
N TRP A 48 -15.91 0.63 1.76
CA TRP A 48 -15.53 1.82 0.99
C TRP A 48 -16.52 2.13 -0.16
N PRO A 49 -17.72 2.66 0.13
CA PRO A 49 -18.78 2.85 -0.89
C PRO A 49 -18.40 3.82 -2.01
N ARG A 50 -17.48 4.74 -1.74
CA ARG A 50 -16.95 5.72 -2.69
C ARG A 50 -15.78 5.19 -3.53
N LEU A 51 -15.33 3.97 -3.31
CA LEU A 51 -14.29 3.35 -4.12
C LEU A 51 -14.83 3.10 -5.54
N ARG A 52 -13.97 3.29 -6.54
CA ARG A 52 -14.33 3.23 -7.96
C ARG A 52 -13.41 2.27 -8.70
N HIS A 53 -13.81 1.87 -9.90
CA HIS A 53 -12.99 1.03 -10.77
C HIS A 53 -11.73 1.71 -11.31
N ARG A 54 -11.67 3.04 -11.21
CA ARG A 54 -10.47 3.82 -11.53
C ARG A 54 -9.59 3.95 -10.30
N TRP A 55 -8.29 4.00 -10.51
CA TRP A 55 -7.33 4.31 -9.45
C TRP A 55 -7.72 5.59 -8.71
N SER A 56 -7.64 5.53 -7.38
CA SER A 56 -7.88 6.67 -6.51
C SER A 56 -7.06 7.88 -6.95
N ARG A 57 -7.71 9.04 -7.18
CA ARG A 57 -7.02 10.28 -7.63
C ARG A 57 -6.07 10.89 -6.60
N HIS A 58 -6.37 10.71 -5.32
CA HIS A 58 -5.58 11.27 -4.23
C HIS A 58 -4.46 10.34 -3.81
N ARG A 59 -3.41 10.90 -3.21
CA ARG A 59 -2.37 10.13 -2.53
C ARG A 59 -2.97 9.49 -1.29
N LEU A 60 -2.84 8.17 -1.19
CA LEU A 60 -3.25 7.38 -0.05
C LEU A 60 -2.00 6.82 0.65
N SER A 61 -2.15 6.49 1.92
CA SER A 61 -1.17 5.69 2.65
C SER A 61 -1.90 4.53 3.28
N ALA A 62 -1.30 3.35 3.25
CA ALA A 62 -1.87 2.16 3.87
C ALA A 62 -0.86 1.53 4.81
N ARG A 63 -1.35 0.77 5.79
CA ARG A 63 -0.56 -0.09 6.67
C ARG A 63 -1.39 -1.32 7.02
N TRP A 64 -0.73 -2.44 7.25
CA TRP A 64 -1.37 -3.61 7.83
C TRP A 64 -1.52 -3.45 9.35
N ASN A 65 -2.61 -3.99 9.89
CA ASN A 65 -2.88 -4.08 11.31
C ASN A 65 -3.41 -5.49 11.61
N GLY A 66 -2.49 -6.44 11.79
CA GLY A 66 -2.82 -7.85 11.61
C GLY A 66 -3.23 -8.10 10.16
N ASP A 67 -4.37 -8.75 9.95
CA ASP A 67 -4.91 -9.10 8.63
C ASP A 67 -5.75 -7.98 7.99
N ASP A 68 -5.89 -6.84 8.68
CA ASP A 68 -6.68 -5.71 8.20
C ASP A 68 -5.78 -4.66 7.54
N LEU A 69 -6.09 -4.29 6.29
CA LEU A 69 -5.40 -3.19 5.60
C LEU A 69 -6.07 -1.86 5.93
N VAL A 70 -5.38 -1.03 6.70
CA VAL A 70 -5.86 0.30 7.09
C VAL A 70 -5.36 1.33 6.09
N VAL A 71 -6.29 1.84 5.26
CA VAL A 71 -6.02 2.90 4.28
C VAL A 71 -6.41 4.26 4.84
N ARG A 72 -5.51 5.23 4.70
CA ARG A 72 -5.68 6.61 5.12
C ARG A 72 -5.65 7.56 3.93
N ARG A 73 -6.52 8.57 3.95
CA ARG A 73 -6.67 9.57 2.88
C ARG A 73 -6.53 11.00 3.39
N GLY A 74 -5.90 11.85 2.57
CA GLY A 74 -5.88 13.31 2.73
C GLY A 74 -4.54 13.85 3.25
N PRO A 75 -4.32 15.17 3.20
CA PRO A 75 -3.07 15.79 3.64
C PRO A 75 -2.74 15.44 5.09
N LEU A 76 -3.77 15.40 5.95
CA LEU A 76 -3.71 15.04 7.37
C LEU A 76 -4.07 13.57 7.65
N LEU A 77 -4.29 12.73 6.63
CA LEU A 77 -4.63 11.31 6.78
C LEU A 77 -5.83 11.04 7.73
N LEU A 78 -6.79 11.98 7.80
CA LEU A 78 -7.89 11.97 8.76
C LEU A 78 -8.95 10.93 8.43
N VAL A 79 -9.20 10.66 7.15
CA VAL A 79 -10.16 9.63 6.74
C VAL A 79 -9.45 8.30 6.76
N ARG A 80 -9.97 7.38 7.59
CA ARG A 80 -9.48 6.01 7.73
C ARG A 80 -10.53 5.03 7.22
N VAL A 81 -10.11 4.12 6.36
CA VAL A 81 -10.91 2.99 5.88
C VAL A 81 -10.14 1.72 6.24
N THR A 82 -10.82 0.76 6.83
CA THR A 82 -10.26 -0.55 7.14
C THR A 82 -10.81 -1.54 6.13
N LEU A 83 -9.92 -2.23 5.42
CA LEU A 83 -10.27 -3.27 4.46
C LEU A 83 -9.88 -4.62 5.04
N ARG A 84 -10.87 -5.46 5.32
CA ARG A 84 -10.64 -6.80 5.91
C ARG A 84 -10.43 -7.84 4.82
N GLY A 85 -9.40 -7.63 4.01
CA GLY A 85 -9.19 -8.40 2.78
C GLY A 85 -8.12 -9.48 2.91
N ARG A 86 -8.38 -10.65 2.34
CA ARG A 86 -7.35 -11.68 2.13
C ARG A 86 -6.67 -11.47 0.78
N ILE A 87 -5.36 -11.66 0.71
CA ILE A 87 -4.64 -11.62 -0.57
C ILE A 87 -5.12 -12.79 -1.43
N ARG A 88 -5.55 -12.48 -2.64
CA ARG A 88 -5.88 -13.49 -3.64
C ARG A 88 -4.61 -14.22 -4.05
N HIS A 89 -4.67 -15.55 -4.17
CA HIS A 89 -3.52 -16.45 -4.41
C HIS A 89 -2.62 -16.11 -5.61
N ALA A 90 -3.00 -15.17 -6.48
CA ALA A 90 -2.24 -14.75 -7.65
C ALA A 90 -0.99 -13.88 -7.34
N GLY A 91 -0.69 -13.59 -6.07
CA GLY A 91 0.57 -12.97 -5.67
C GLY A 91 0.66 -11.45 -5.95
N VAL A 92 1.89 -10.97 -6.12
CA VAL A 92 2.21 -9.57 -6.42
C VAL A 92 2.28 -9.41 -7.94
N HIS A 93 1.60 -8.41 -8.49
CA HIS A 93 1.60 -8.12 -9.92
C HIS A 93 2.44 -6.88 -10.20
N GLN A 94 3.28 -6.93 -11.23
CA GLN A 94 3.96 -5.74 -11.71
C GLN A 94 2.99 -4.91 -12.57
N LEU A 95 2.96 -3.61 -12.33
CA LEU A 95 2.16 -2.64 -13.09
C LEU A 95 3.07 -1.73 -13.90
N SER A 96 2.55 -1.19 -15.01
CA SER A 96 3.22 -0.11 -15.72
C SER A 96 3.02 1.22 -15.00
N ALA A 97 4.00 2.12 -15.07
CA ALA A 97 3.84 3.51 -14.64
C ALA A 97 2.72 4.25 -15.42
N LEU A 98 2.37 3.78 -16.63
CA LEU A 98 1.24 4.28 -17.41
C LEU A 98 -0.11 3.86 -16.80
N ASP A 99 -0.17 2.70 -16.14
CA ASP A 99 -1.40 2.19 -15.54
C ASP A 99 -1.72 2.92 -14.23
N VAL A 100 -0.69 3.31 -13.47
CA VAL A 100 -0.85 3.95 -12.16
C VAL A 100 0.17 5.06 -11.91
N ALA A 101 -0.30 6.30 -11.96
CA ALA A 101 0.55 7.47 -11.80
C ALA A 101 0.97 7.75 -10.34
N GLY A 102 2.23 8.19 -10.17
CA GLY A 102 2.76 8.71 -8.90
C GLY A 102 3.28 7.66 -7.92
N LEU A 103 3.55 6.43 -8.39
CA LEU A 103 4.15 5.33 -7.60
C LEU A 103 5.55 4.93 -8.12
N GLY A 104 6.20 5.78 -8.90
CA GLY A 104 7.53 5.50 -9.48
C GLY A 104 7.45 4.70 -10.79
N HIS A 105 8.59 4.18 -11.24
CA HIS A 105 8.75 3.56 -12.57
C HIS A 105 8.30 2.11 -12.67
N ARG A 106 8.25 1.39 -11.54
CA ARG A 106 7.88 -0.04 -11.48
C ARG A 106 6.88 -0.28 -10.35
N PRO A 107 5.65 0.26 -10.41
CA PRO A 107 4.66 -0.02 -9.38
C PRO A 107 4.33 -1.51 -9.31
N VAL A 108 3.96 -1.97 -8.11
CA VAL A 108 3.49 -3.34 -7.86
C VAL A 108 2.11 -3.31 -7.22
N SER A 109 1.28 -4.32 -7.47
CA SER A 109 -0.05 -4.43 -6.89
C SER A 109 -0.37 -5.79 -6.31
N ILE A 110 -1.32 -5.82 -5.39
CA ILE A 110 -1.96 -7.03 -4.90
C ILE A 110 -3.47 -6.89 -5.06
N LYS A 111 -4.16 -8.03 -5.18
CA LYS A 111 -5.62 -8.09 -5.19
C LYS A 111 -6.09 -8.68 -3.87
N LEU A 112 -7.06 -8.00 -3.27
CA LEU A 112 -7.72 -8.38 -2.03
C LEU A 112 -9.15 -8.83 -2.34
N ASP A 113 -9.51 -9.98 -1.81
CA ASP A 113 -10.89 -10.46 -1.76
C ASP A 113 -11.47 -10.07 -0.38
N LEU A 114 -12.58 -9.34 -0.39
CA LEU A 114 -13.24 -8.83 0.82
C LEU A 114 -14.40 -9.75 1.24
N PRO A 115 -14.85 -9.71 2.52
CA PRO A 115 -15.92 -10.57 3.02
C PRO A 115 -17.27 -10.31 2.35
N ASP A 116 -17.47 -9.10 1.82
CA ASP A 116 -18.66 -8.71 1.06
C ASP A 116 -18.64 -9.19 -0.41
N GLY A 117 -17.65 -10.00 -0.79
CA GLY A 117 -17.46 -10.51 -2.15
C GLY A 117 -16.92 -9.48 -3.14
N SER A 118 -16.69 -8.24 -2.70
CA SER A 118 -16.03 -7.24 -3.53
C SER A 118 -14.53 -7.52 -3.64
N ARG A 119 -13.92 -7.00 -4.70
CA ARG A 119 -12.49 -7.18 -4.98
C ARG A 119 -11.81 -5.85 -5.14
N VAL A 120 -10.76 -5.65 -4.39
CA VAL A 120 -10.01 -4.39 -4.36
C VAL A 120 -8.58 -4.66 -4.78
N GLU A 121 -8.04 -3.81 -5.62
CA GLU A 121 -6.63 -3.85 -5.99
C GLU A 121 -5.89 -2.67 -5.37
N VAL A 122 -4.77 -2.98 -4.74
CA VAL A 122 -3.91 -2.02 -4.04
C VAL A 122 -2.56 -2.02 -4.72
N ALA A 123 -2.15 -0.85 -5.22
CA ALA A 123 -0.84 -0.64 -5.81
C ALA A 123 0.06 0.19 -4.90
N ALA A 124 1.34 -0.12 -4.87
CA ALA A 124 2.39 0.60 -4.15
C ALA A 124 3.66 0.72 -5.01
N MET A 125 4.68 1.38 -4.45
CA MET A 125 6.02 1.39 -5.05
C MET A 125 6.67 0.02 -4.89
N ASP A 126 7.56 -0.39 -5.79
CA ASP A 126 8.31 -1.66 -5.67
C ASP A 126 9.13 -1.73 -4.38
N LEU A 127 9.72 -0.60 -3.96
CA LEU A 127 10.45 -0.49 -2.69
C LEU A 127 9.57 -0.81 -1.48
N ASP A 128 8.25 -0.64 -1.61
CA ASP A 128 7.27 -0.93 -0.56
C ASP A 128 6.66 -2.34 -0.72
N ARG A 129 7.20 -3.22 -1.58
CA ARG A 129 6.63 -4.56 -1.89
C ARG A 129 6.39 -5.40 -0.64
N THR A 130 7.35 -5.43 0.29
CA THR A 130 7.21 -6.19 1.55
C THR A 130 6.09 -5.62 2.41
N SER A 131 6.01 -4.30 2.54
CA SER A 131 4.93 -3.62 3.27
C SER A 131 3.57 -3.80 2.60
N LEU A 132 3.52 -3.82 1.26
CA LEU A 132 2.31 -4.06 0.48
C LEU A 132 1.72 -5.43 0.79
N VAL A 133 2.55 -6.46 0.83
CA VAL A 133 2.12 -7.84 1.10
C VAL A 133 1.83 -8.08 2.58
N GLY A 134 2.55 -7.40 3.48
CA GLY A 134 2.31 -7.41 4.91
C GLY A 134 2.39 -8.82 5.52
N PRO A 135 1.38 -9.26 6.29
CA PRO A 135 1.41 -10.57 6.97
C PRO A 135 1.39 -11.76 5.99
N TYR A 136 1.00 -11.53 4.74
CA TYR A 136 0.87 -12.56 3.72
C TYR A 136 2.17 -12.77 2.93
N LEU A 137 3.34 -12.59 3.55
CA LEU A 137 4.65 -12.50 2.88
C LEU A 137 4.96 -13.71 1.98
N ALA A 138 4.40 -14.88 2.29
CA ALA A 138 4.44 -16.06 1.43
C ALA A 138 3.86 -15.82 0.02
N ALA A 139 2.85 -14.95 -0.12
CA ALA A 139 2.28 -14.54 -1.41
C ALA A 139 3.27 -13.70 -2.24
N ALA A 140 4.23 -13.02 -1.61
CA ALA A 140 5.29 -12.29 -2.32
C ALA A 140 6.30 -13.23 -2.99
N LEU A 141 6.46 -14.44 -2.42
CA LEU A 141 7.44 -15.45 -2.86
C LEU A 141 6.96 -16.26 -4.06
N HIS A 142 5.68 -16.16 -4.43
CA HIS A 142 5.10 -16.96 -5.51
C HIS A 142 5.65 -16.58 -6.92
N ASP A 143 6.35 -15.44 -7.02
CA ASP A 143 7.08 -14.98 -8.21
C ASP A 143 8.55 -15.42 -8.26
N LEU A 144 9.05 -16.12 -7.24
CA LEU A 144 10.44 -16.59 -7.27
C LEU A 144 10.59 -17.64 -8.38
N PRO A 145 11.66 -17.56 -9.19
CA PRO A 145 11.97 -18.62 -10.15
C PRO A 145 12.02 -19.95 -9.40
N ARG A 146 11.34 -20.97 -9.94
CA ARG A 146 11.39 -22.33 -9.38
C ARG A 146 12.84 -22.70 -9.12
N ALA A 147 13.16 -23.10 -7.90
CA ALA A 147 14.49 -23.56 -7.54
C ALA A 147 14.97 -24.59 -8.56
N PRO A 148 16.21 -24.47 -9.09
CA PRO A 148 16.72 -25.41 -10.08
C PRO A 148 16.65 -26.82 -9.50
N ARG A 149 15.84 -27.68 -10.12
CA ARG A 149 15.75 -29.08 -9.70
C ARG A 149 17.10 -29.74 -9.96
N ARG A 150 17.78 -30.20 -8.90
CA ARG A 150 18.97 -31.03 -9.03
C ARG A 150 18.56 -32.31 -9.78
N ARG A 151 18.87 -32.37 -11.08
CA ARG A 151 18.61 -33.55 -11.92
C ARG A 151 19.36 -34.70 -11.27
N ARG A 152 18.63 -35.66 -10.70
CA ARG A 152 19.22 -36.87 -10.12
C ARG A 152 19.92 -37.59 -11.28
N ARG A 153 21.25 -37.53 -11.29
CA ARG A 153 22.08 -38.25 -12.25
C ARG A 153 21.88 -39.72 -11.90
N ILE A 154 21.14 -40.44 -12.74
CA ILE A 154 20.98 -41.88 -12.62
C ILE A 154 22.37 -42.44 -12.87
N TRP A 155 22.96 -43.05 -11.84
CA TRP A 155 24.23 -43.76 -11.95
C TRP A 155 23.92 -45.10 -12.58
N GLU A 156 24.41 -45.31 -13.80
CA GLU A 156 24.36 -46.57 -14.51
C GLU A 156 25.73 -47.24 -14.29
N PRO A 157 25.80 -48.40 -13.61
CA PRO A 157 27.05 -49.10 -13.42
C PRO A 157 27.45 -49.77 -14.75
N ASP A 158 28.60 -49.38 -15.28
CA ASP A 158 29.22 -50.05 -16.43
C ASP A 158 29.40 -51.54 -16.12
N SER A 159 28.92 -52.37 -17.05
CA SER A 159 29.06 -53.83 -17.06
C SER A 159 30.24 -54.22 -17.95
#